data_AF-A0A1X7S0Y0-F1
#
_entry.id   AF-A0A1X7S0Y0-F1
#
_cell.length_a   1.000
_cell.length_b   1.000
_cell.length_c   1.000
_cell.angle_alpha   90.00
_cell.angle_beta   90.00
_cell.angle_gamma   90.00
#
_symmetry.space_group_name_H-M   'P 1'
#
loop_
_entity.id
_entity.type
_entity.pdbx_description
1 polymer ?
#
loop_
_entity_poly.entity_id
_entity_poly.type
_entity_poly.pdbx_seq_one_letter_code
_entity_poly.pdbx_strand_id
1 'polypeptide(L)'
;MKAPWDEHPAWPFDEECWTERTTSHWTEALSEACNAVDDDKPIEASLPADLPRIQKLYVLSSFLLIFLRSMTDGIVTAALWSEVEAYLAEVDKSKKKPSNDEQRTAIQEILSQSPSHNISFILITSMLERMMQERISNSPEKEIASPSPASKAGGTLKRMATLGRAAQAPPKELASPALAKVFADAVVRVDALGGDKARTALQKRKAALIEIFLQRDAP
;
A
#
# COMPACT_ATOMS: atom_id res chain seq x y z
N MET A 1 -14.98 -10.43 -17.11
CA MET A 1 -13.64 -9.84 -16.95
C MET A 1 -13.26 -9.95 -15.49
N LYS A 2 -12.04 -10.41 -15.20
CA LYS A 2 -11.50 -10.44 -13.84
C LYS A 2 -11.07 -9.01 -13.47
N ALA A 3 -11.21 -8.60 -12.22
CA ALA A 3 -10.85 -7.25 -11.84
C ALA A 3 -9.32 -7.10 -11.75
N PRO A 4 -8.73 -5.95 -12.11
CA PRO A 4 -7.27 -5.78 -12.12
C PRO A 4 -6.59 -6.03 -10.76
N TRP A 5 -7.28 -5.70 -9.66
CA TRP A 5 -6.78 -5.90 -8.29
C TRP A 5 -6.74 -7.38 -7.85
N ASP A 6 -7.34 -8.29 -8.60
CA ASP A 6 -7.25 -9.74 -8.36
C ASP A 6 -5.99 -10.36 -8.99
N GLU A 7 -5.31 -9.62 -9.87
CA GLU A 7 -4.06 -10.01 -10.52
C GLU A 7 -2.88 -9.21 -9.97
N HIS A 8 -3.11 -7.94 -9.67
CA HIS A 8 -2.12 -6.99 -9.17
C HIS A 8 -2.53 -6.47 -7.78
N PRO A 9 -1.97 -7.02 -6.68
CA PRO A 9 -2.37 -6.61 -5.33
C PRO A 9 -2.14 -5.12 -5.04
N ALA A 10 -1.09 -4.54 -5.62
CA ALA A 10 -0.77 -3.11 -5.50
C ALA A 10 -1.43 -2.20 -6.56
N TRP A 11 -2.33 -2.73 -7.40
CA TRP A 11 -3.08 -1.94 -8.38
C TRP A 11 -3.69 -0.69 -7.72
N PRO A 12 -3.75 0.49 -8.35
CA PRO A 12 -3.23 0.84 -9.67
C PRO A 12 -1.76 1.28 -9.64
N PHE A 13 -1.03 1.07 -8.55
CA PHE A 13 0.35 1.51 -8.37
C PHE A 13 1.40 0.45 -8.74
N ASP A 14 0.95 -0.72 -9.19
CA ASP A 14 1.80 -1.78 -9.69
C ASP A 14 2.25 -1.46 -11.13
N GLU A 15 3.54 -1.28 -11.35
CA GLU A 15 4.06 -0.94 -12.69
C GLU A 15 3.77 -2.04 -13.72
N GLU A 16 3.59 -3.29 -13.29
CA GLU A 16 3.28 -4.43 -14.16
C GLU A 16 1.87 -4.31 -14.78
N CYS A 17 0.96 -3.57 -14.15
CA CYS A 17 -0.41 -3.40 -14.66
C CYS A 17 -0.55 -2.22 -15.63
N TRP A 18 0.48 -1.38 -15.78
CA TRP A 18 0.45 -0.19 -16.65
C TRP A 18 0.66 -0.59 -18.11
N THR A 19 -0.46 -0.83 -18.80
CA THR A 19 -0.49 -1.04 -20.24
C THR A 19 0.03 0.18 -20.99
N GLU A 20 0.75 0.02 -22.11
CA GLU A 20 1.23 1.13 -22.97
C GLU A 20 2.26 2.08 -22.34
N ARG A 21 2.85 1.74 -21.18
CA ARG A 21 3.90 2.55 -20.51
C ARG A 21 5.09 2.94 -21.41
N THR A 22 5.38 2.14 -22.42
CA THR A 22 6.51 2.36 -23.35
C THR A 22 6.14 3.20 -24.57
N THR A 23 4.89 3.65 -24.68
CA THR A 23 4.43 4.46 -25.81
C THR A 23 4.81 5.93 -25.64
N SER A 24 4.91 6.64 -26.76
CA SER A 24 5.09 8.10 -26.75
C SER A 24 3.90 8.79 -26.09
N HIS A 25 2.69 8.27 -26.30
CA HIS A 25 1.45 8.82 -25.75
C HIS A 25 1.42 8.78 -24.22
N TRP A 26 1.90 7.69 -23.61
CA TRP A 26 2.09 7.61 -22.16
C TRP A 26 3.09 8.64 -21.65
N THR A 27 4.22 8.79 -22.35
CA THR A 27 5.29 9.72 -21.96
C THR A 27 4.82 11.17 -22.05
N GLU A 28 4.08 11.51 -23.12
CA GLU A 28 3.42 12.80 -23.30
C GLU A 28 2.42 13.06 -22.17
N ALA A 29 1.56 12.10 -21.84
CA ALA A 29 0.60 12.23 -20.75
C ALA A 29 1.24 12.49 -19.38
N LEU A 30 2.36 11.82 -19.07
CA LEU A 30 3.14 12.08 -17.86
C LEU A 30 3.78 13.47 -17.89
N SER A 31 4.32 13.89 -19.05
CA SER A 31 4.89 15.23 -19.22
C SER A 31 3.84 16.32 -19.00
N GLU A 32 2.64 16.15 -19.54
CA GLU A 32 1.53 17.08 -19.33
C GLU A 32 1.07 17.12 -17.87
N ALA A 33 1.08 15.98 -17.17
CA ALA A 33 0.79 15.96 -15.73
C ALA A 33 1.84 16.73 -14.91
N CYS A 34 3.13 16.61 -15.25
CA CYS A 34 4.20 17.39 -14.63
C CYS A 34 4.04 18.89 -14.93
N ASN A 35 3.88 19.26 -16.20
CA ASN A 35 3.67 20.64 -16.63
C ASN A 35 2.45 21.27 -15.96
N ALA A 36 1.38 20.50 -15.78
CA ALA A 36 0.18 20.98 -15.09
C ALA A 36 0.47 21.38 -13.64
N VAL A 37 1.32 20.62 -12.93
CA VAL A 37 1.72 21.00 -11.56
C VAL A 37 2.65 22.21 -11.56
N ASP A 38 3.58 22.29 -12.51
CA ASP A 38 4.51 23.42 -12.61
C ASP A 38 3.79 24.75 -12.99
N ASP A 39 2.74 24.66 -13.79
CA ASP A 39 1.93 25.79 -14.25
C ASP A 39 0.69 26.10 -13.37
N ASP A 40 0.49 25.39 -12.26
CA ASP A 40 -0.70 25.50 -11.39
C ASP A 40 -2.04 25.28 -12.14
N LYS A 41 -2.07 24.28 -13.01
CA LYS A 41 -3.24 23.85 -13.79
C LYS A 41 -3.86 22.57 -13.22
N PRO A 42 -5.17 22.35 -13.45
CA PRO A 42 -5.80 21.08 -13.08
C PRO A 42 -5.19 19.89 -13.83
N ILE A 43 -4.64 18.92 -13.11
CA ILE A 43 -3.91 17.76 -13.68
C ILE A 43 -4.82 16.94 -14.61
N GLU A 44 -6.02 16.55 -14.17
CA GLU A 44 -6.91 15.69 -14.96
C GLU A 44 -7.36 16.36 -16.27
N ALA A 45 -7.55 17.69 -16.25
CA ALA A 45 -7.94 18.47 -17.43
C ALA A 45 -6.79 18.68 -18.42
N SER A 46 -5.54 18.53 -17.95
CA SER A 46 -4.34 18.67 -18.78
C SER A 46 -3.94 17.36 -19.46
N LEU A 47 -4.45 16.22 -19.00
CA LEU A 47 -4.20 14.93 -19.65
C LEU A 47 -4.88 14.85 -21.03
N PRO A 48 -4.26 14.18 -22.02
CA PRO A 48 -4.84 13.96 -23.34
C PRO A 48 -6.28 13.44 -23.28
N ALA A 49 -7.18 14.06 -24.05
CA ALA A 49 -8.61 13.78 -24.01
C ALA A 49 -8.95 12.38 -24.58
N ASP A 50 -8.13 11.89 -25.48
CA ASP A 50 -8.22 10.59 -26.16
C ASP A 50 -7.73 9.42 -25.30
N LEU A 51 -7.05 9.68 -24.17
CA LEU A 51 -6.64 8.61 -23.25
C LEU A 51 -7.84 7.87 -22.67
N PRO A 52 -7.88 6.53 -22.77
CA PRO A 52 -8.84 5.71 -22.05
C PRO A 52 -8.80 6.00 -20.54
N ARG A 53 -9.96 5.97 -19.86
CA ARG A 53 -10.03 6.27 -18.41
C ARG A 53 -9.08 5.43 -17.56
N ILE A 54 -8.90 4.15 -17.92
CA ILE A 54 -7.97 3.26 -17.21
C ILE A 54 -6.51 3.71 -17.38
N GLN A 55 -6.15 4.20 -18.56
CA GLN A 55 -4.81 4.73 -18.82
C GLN A 55 -4.58 6.05 -18.08
N LYS A 56 -5.59 6.94 -18.01
CA LYS A 56 -5.52 8.15 -17.17
C LYS A 56 -5.24 7.80 -15.71
N LEU A 57 -5.91 6.79 -15.17
CA LEU A 57 -5.66 6.32 -13.80
C LEU A 57 -4.22 5.84 -13.61
N TYR A 58 -3.68 5.08 -14.56
CA TYR A 58 -2.29 4.60 -14.51
C TYR A 58 -1.28 5.75 -14.62
N VAL A 59 -1.51 6.73 -15.52
CA VAL A 59 -0.68 7.93 -15.62
C VAL A 59 -0.69 8.70 -14.31
N LEU A 60 -1.85 8.93 -13.70
CA LEU A 60 -1.96 9.62 -12.41
C LEU A 60 -1.30 8.85 -11.27
N SER A 61 -1.43 7.51 -11.26
CA SER A 61 -0.81 6.65 -10.25
C SER A 61 0.72 6.66 -10.38
N SER A 62 1.22 6.62 -11.61
CA SER A 62 2.64 6.73 -11.92
C SER A 62 3.18 8.11 -11.57
N PHE A 63 2.45 9.17 -11.95
CA PHE A 63 2.77 10.56 -11.62
C PHE A 63 2.89 10.77 -10.11
N LEU A 64 1.92 10.27 -9.31
CA LEU A 64 1.98 10.37 -7.85
C LEU A 64 3.25 9.72 -7.29
N LEU A 65 3.61 8.51 -7.76
CA LEU A 65 4.83 7.85 -7.33
C LEU A 65 6.08 8.62 -7.74
N ILE A 66 6.12 9.18 -8.96
CA ILE A 66 7.23 10.02 -9.43
C ILE A 66 7.36 11.26 -8.55
N PHE A 67 6.26 11.97 -8.30
CA PHE A 67 6.22 13.16 -7.46
C PHE A 67 6.77 12.87 -6.06
N LEU A 68 6.26 11.83 -5.39
CA LEU A 68 6.75 11.42 -4.07
C LEU A 68 8.23 11.04 -4.09
N ARG A 69 8.66 10.27 -5.10
CA ARG A 69 10.06 9.86 -5.28
C ARG A 69 10.98 11.03 -5.67
N SER A 70 10.48 12.12 -6.22
CA SER A 70 11.29 13.30 -6.57
C SER A 70 11.55 14.23 -5.39
N MET A 71 10.82 14.07 -4.28
CA MET A 71 11.06 14.84 -3.07
C MET A 71 12.45 14.51 -2.49
N THR A 72 13.26 15.55 -2.31
CA THR A 72 14.66 15.46 -1.86
C THR A 72 14.79 14.70 -0.55
N ASP A 73 14.00 15.09 0.45
CA ASP A 73 14.06 14.52 1.81
C ASP A 73 12.96 13.47 2.06
N GLY A 74 12.08 13.22 1.08
CA GLY A 74 10.89 12.40 1.26
C GLY A 74 9.90 12.99 2.28
N ILE A 75 8.78 12.30 2.47
CA ILE A 75 7.78 12.68 3.48
C ILE A 75 8.26 12.25 4.86
N VAL A 76 8.79 11.04 4.98
CA VAL A 76 9.50 10.62 6.20
C VAL A 76 10.98 10.84 5.93
N THR A 77 11.49 11.94 6.50
CA THR A 77 12.89 12.35 6.39
C THR A 77 13.80 11.40 7.17
N ALA A 78 15.11 11.44 6.91
CA ALA A 78 16.06 10.61 7.64
C ALA A 78 16.05 10.85 9.16
N ALA A 79 15.82 12.09 9.61
CA ALA A 79 15.70 12.43 11.02
C ALA A 79 14.45 11.78 11.64
N LEU A 80 13.28 11.98 11.02
CA LEU A 80 12.03 11.36 11.48
C LEU A 80 12.12 9.83 11.44
N TRP A 81 12.73 9.28 10.40
CA TRP A 81 12.93 7.84 10.29
C TRP A 81 13.78 7.29 11.43
N SER A 82 14.84 7.98 11.84
CA SER A 82 15.70 7.51 12.94
C SER A 82 14.90 7.31 14.24
N GLU A 83 13.96 8.21 14.53
CA GLU A 83 13.10 8.13 15.70
C GLU A 83 12.03 7.03 15.55
N VAL A 84 11.41 6.94 14.37
CA VAL A 84 10.46 5.87 14.05
C VAL A 84 11.14 4.50 14.11
N GLU A 85 12.36 4.35 13.60
CA GLU A 85 13.11 3.11 13.65
C GLU A 85 13.49 2.73 15.07
N ALA A 86 13.89 3.70 15.90
CA ALA A 86 14.14 3.46 17.32
C ALA A 86 12.87 2.96 18.02
N TYR A 87 11.72 3.60 17.78
CA TYR A 87 10.43 3.16 18.29
C TYR A 87 10.09 1.74 17.85
N LEU A 88 10.17 1.44 16.55
CA LEU A 88 9.88 0.10 16.00
C LEU A 88 10.82 -0.96 16.58
N ALA A 89 12.09 -0.63 16.83
CA ALA A 89 13.05 -1.53 17.46
C ALA A 89 12.70 -1.83 18.93
N GLU A 90 12.15 -0.86 19.67
CA GLU A 90 11.67 -1.09 21.03
C GLU A 90 10.37 -1.91 21.06
N VAL A 91 9.48 -1.69 20.09
CA VAL A 91 8.30 -2.53 19.88
C VAL A 91 8.69 -3.98 19.60
N ASP A 92 9.69 -4.20 18.74
CA ASP A 92 10.22 -5.55 18.41
C ASP A 92 10.81 -6.27 19.64
N LYS A 93 11.41 -5.54 20.59
CA LYS A 93 11.97 -6.09 21.83
C LYS A 93 10.93 -6.30 22.93
N SER A 94 9.79 -5.62 22.85
CA SER A 94 8.76 -5.68 23.88
C SER A 94 8.12 -7.08 23.95
N LYS A 95 7.92 -7.59 25.17
CA LYS A 95 7.20 -8.85 25.40
C LYS A 95 5.71 -8.75 25.06
N LYS A 96 5.13 -7.56 25.20
CA LYS A 96 3.75 -7.26 24.83
C LYS A 96 3.78 -6.33 23.63
N LYS A 97 3.31 -6.83 22.48
CA LYS A 97 3.18 -5.99 21.30
C LYS A 97 2.03 -5.00 21.49
N PRO A 98 2.26 -3.70 21.29
CA PRO A 98 1.18 -2.71 21.26
C PRO A 98 0.24 -2.99 20.09
N SER A 99 -1.01 -2.52 20.20
CA SER A 99 -1.97 -2.60 19.09
C SER A 99 -1.53 -1.71 17.92
N ASN A 100 -2.12 -1.87 16.73
CA ASN A 100 -1.80 -0.98 15.61
C ASN A 100 -2.24 0.46 15.89
N ASP A 101 -3.35 0.66 16.60
CA ASP A 101 -3.80 2.01 17.00
C ASP A 101 -2.83 2.70 17.99
N GLU A 102 -2.29 1.96 18.96
CA GLU A 102 -1.25 2.45 19.85
C GLU A 102 0.03 2.81 19.07
N GLN A 103 0.43 1.97 18.10
CA GLN A 103 1.58 2.23 17.24
C GLN A 103 1.38 3.44 16.33
N ARG A 104 0.21 3.59 15.71
CA ARG A 104 -0.13 4.77 14.89
C ARG A 104 -0.03 6.04 15.69
N THR A 105 -0.59 6.04 16.90
CA THR A 105 -0.60 7.23 17.78
C THR A 105 0.84 7.63 18.12
N ALA A 106 1.68 6.69 18.53
CA ALA A 106 3.08 6.95 18.84
C ALA A 106 3.88 7.45 17.62
N ILE A 107 3.68 6.84 16.44
CA ILE A 107 4.35 7.26 15.21
C ILE A 107 3.88 8.66 14.78
N GLN A 108 2.58 8.96 14.88
CA GLN A 108 2.04 10.28 14.58
C GLN A 108 2.59 11.35 15.53
N GLU A 109 2.83 11.02 16.80
CA GLU A 109 3.49 11.91 17.74
C GLU A 109 4.93 12.24 17.30
N ILE A 110 5.70 11.24 16.85
CA ILE A 110 7.04 11.45 16.28
C ILE A 110 6.94 12.35 15.03
N LEU A 111 6.05 12.03 14.09
CA LEU A 111 5.88 12.80 12.86
C LEU A 111 5.37 14.23 13.13
N SER A 112 4.63 14.46 14.21
CA SER A 112 4.08 15.77 14.56
C SER A 112 5.14 16.83 14.85
N GLN A 113 6.38 16.43 15.11
CA GLN A 113 7.54 17.33 15.17
C GLN A 113 7.76 18.11 13.87
N SER A 114 7.26 17.58 12.74
CA SER A 114 7.23 18.24 11.45
C SER A 114 5.81 18.23 10.86
N PRO A 115 4.97 19.22 11.18
CA PRO A 115 3.53 19.20 10.88
C PRO A 115 3.18 18.94 9.41
N SER A 116 3.91 19.56 8.48
CA SER A 116 3.68 19.36 7.04
C SER A 116 3.91 17.91 6.62
N HIS A 117 4.96 17.27 7.15
CA HIS A 117 5.29 15.87 6.85
C HIS A 117 4.25 14.92 7.45
N ASN A 118 3.79 15.19 8.68
CA ASN A 118 2.73 14.41 9.31
C ASN A 118 1.42 14.48 8.50
N ILE A 119 1.00 15.68 8.10
CA ILE A 119 -0.23 15.87 7.32
C ILE A 119 -0.14 15.12 5.99
N SER A 120 0.97 15.27 5.24
CA SER A 120 1.17 14.55 3.98
C SER A 120 1.14 13.03 4.18
N PHE A 121 1.78 12.53 5.24
CA PHE A 121 1.80 11.10 5.56
C PHE A 121 0.39 10.55 5.88
N ILE A 122 -0.39 11.29 6.67
CA ILE A 122 -1.77 10.93 7.00
C ILE A 122 -2.64 10.93 5.74
N LEU A 123 -2.52 11.94 4.87
CA LEU A 123 -3.30 12.01 3.63
C LEU A 123 -3.04 10.80 2.72
N ILE A 124 -1.78 10.43 2.54
CA ILE A 124 -1.41 9.28 1.71
C ILE A 124 -1.92 7.98 2.33
N THR A 125 -1.65 7.74 3.61
CA THR A 125 -2.05 6.50 4.28
C THR A 125 -3.57 6.36 4.36
N SER A 126 -4.29 7.46 4.59
CA SER A 126 -5.76 7.51 4.56
C SER A 126 -6.33 7.24 3.17
N MET A 127 -5.70 7.78 2.11
CA MET A 127 -6.06 7.48 0.73
C MET A 127 -5.91 5.98 0.45
N LEU A 128 -4.77 5.38 0.80
CA LEU A 128 -4.52 3.96 0.60
C LEU A 128 -5.50 3.09 1.40
N GLU A 129 -5.75 3.43 2.67
CA GLU A 129 -6.72 2.73 3.51
C GLU A 129 -8.11 2.76 2.87
N ARG A 130 -8.56 3.94 2.43
CA ARG A 130 -9.85 4.09 1.73
C ARG A 130 -9.91 3.25 0.46
N MET A 131 -8.85 3.27 -0.35
CA MET A 131 -8.79 2.43 -1.56
C MET A 131 -8.92 0.94 -1.25
N MET A 132 -8.36 0.45 -0.14
CA MET A 132 -8.54 -0.93 0.28
C MET A 132 -9.97 -1.21 0.74
N GLN A 133 -10.60 -0.29 1.48
CA GLN A 133 -11.98 -0.42 1.94
C GLN A 133 -12.97 -0.49 0.77
N GLU A 134 -12.79 0.36 -0.24
CA GLU A 134 -13.61 0.35 -1.46
C GLU A 134 -13.50 -0.99 -2.21
N ARG A 135 -12.32 -1.64 -2.23
CA ARG A 135 -12.21 -2.99 -2.83
C ARG A 135 -13.00 -4.05 -2.07
N ILE A 136 -13.03 -3.95 -0.74
CA ILE A 136 -13.76 -4.91 0.10
C ILE A 136 -15.26 -4.76 -0.13
N SER A 137 -15.76 -3.52 -0.13
CA SER A 137 -17.19 -3.25 -0.32
C SER A 137 -17.69 -3.66 -1.71
N ASN A 138 -16.82 -3.66 -2.72
CA ASN A 138 -17.16 -4.00 -4.10
C ASN A 138 -16.82 -5.45 -4.49
N SER A 139 -16.23 -6.23 -3.59
CA SER A 139 -16.10 -7.67 -3.80
C SER A 139 -17.48 -8.28 -3.58
N PRO A 140 -18.08 -8.99 -4.57
CA PRO A 140 -19.29 -9.74 -4.30
C PRO A 140 -18.97 -10.69 -3.15
N GLU A 141 -19.69 -10.57 -2.04
CA GLU A 141 -19.70 -11.60 -1.02
C GLU A 141 -19.92 -12.92 -1.74
N LYS A 142 -18.92 -13.81 -1.72
CA LYS A 142 -19.23 -15.23 -1.81
C LYS A 142 -20.20 -15.45 -0.66
N GLU A 143 -21.47 -15.63 -0.99
CA GLU A 143 -22.52 -16.08 -0.09
C GLU A 143 -21.89 -17.05 0.89
N ILE A 144 -21.76 -16.59 2.13
CA ILE A 144 -21.42 -17.46 3.24
C ILE A 144 -22.54 -18.49 3.22
N ALA A 145 -22.20 -19.72 2.83
CA ALA A 145 -23.11 -20.84 2.84
C ALA A 145 -23.79 -20.87 4.21
N SER A 146 -25.08 -20.52 4.21
CA SER A 146 -25.91 -20.53 5.39
C SER A 146 -25.83 -21.94 6.00
N PRO A 147 -25.41 -22.11 7.27
CA PRO A 147 -25.42 -23.42 7.88
C PRO A 147 -26.87 -23.82 8.15
N SER A 148 -27.46 -24.62 7.26
CA SER A 148 -28.72 -25.30 7.53
C SER A 148 -28.57 -26.15 8.80
N PRO A 149 -29.47 -26.03 9.79
CA PRO A 149 -29.40 -26.83 11.00
C PRO A 149 -29.99 -28.22 10.77
N ALA A 150 -29.43 -29.20 11.49
CA ALA A 150 -29.95 -30.54 11.77
C ALA A 150 -29.78 -31.65 10.71
N SER A 151 -28.81 -32.53 10.95
CA SER A 151 -29.12 -33.84 11.52
C SER A 151 -27.86 -34.52 12.08
N LYS A 152 -27.97 -35.03 13.31
CA LYS A 152 -26.96 -35.82 14.00
C LYS A 152 -27.00 -37.26 13.45
N ALA A 153 -25.85 -37.83 13.08
CA ALA A 153 -25.60 -39.28 13.23
C ALA A 153 -24.11 -39.63 13.02
N GLY A 154 -23.53 -40.19 14.09
CA GLY A 154 -22.35 -41.07 14.23
C GLY A 154 -21.30 -41.24 13.11
N GLY A 155 -20.03 -41.31 13.53
CA GLY A 155 -19.01 -42.01 12.73
C GLY A 155 -17.57 -41.64 13.05
N THR A 156 -16.91 -42.50 13.81
CA THR A 156 -15.48 -42.53 14.15
C THR A 156 -14.57 -42.55 12.90
N LEU A 157 -13.38 -41.93 13.03
CA LEU A 157 -12.15 -42.13 12.22
C LEU A 157 -12.17 -41.77 10.72
N LYS A 158 -11.47 -40.68 10.37
CA LYS A 158 -10.42 -40.68 9.33
C LYS A 158 -9.52 -39.44 9.46
N ARG A 159 -8.32 -39.65 10.02
CA ARG A 159 -7.13 -38.83 9.77
C ARG A 159 -6.68 -39.03 8.32
N MET A 160 -5.94 -38.03 7.82
CA MET A 160 -5.19 -37.96 6.55
C MET A 160 -5.93 -37.42 5.32
N ALA A 161 -5.75 -36.11 5.08
CA ALA A 161 -5.34 -35.55 3.79
C ALA A 161 -5.06 -34.04 3.94
N THR A 162 -3.98 -33.66 4.63
CA THR A 162 -3.41 -32.29 4.53
C THR A 162 -2.14 -32.38 3.70
N LEU A 163 -2.30 -32.42 2.38
CA LEU A 163 -1.20 -32.22 1.45
C LEU A 163 -1.70 -31.46 0.22
N GLY A 164 -1.17 -30.25 0.03
CA GLY A 164 -1.07 -29.66 -1.29
C GLY A 164 -2.28 -28.89 -1.82
N ARG A 165 -2.77 -27.90 -1.07
CA ARG A 165 -3.33 -26.70 -1.71
C ARG A 165 -3.00 -25.52 -0.81
N ALA A 166 -1.96 -24.77 -1.16
CA ALA A 166 -1.78 -23.44 -0.63
C ALA A 166 -3.11 -22.72 -0.89
N ALA A 167 -3.87 -22.45 0.17
CA ALA A 167 -5.01 -21.57 0.08
C ALA A 167 -4.42 -20.26 -0.46
N GLN A 168 -4.79 -19.89 -1.69
CA GLN A 168 -4.43 -18.58 -2.20
C GLN A 168 -5.01 -17.59 -1.20
N ALA A 169 -4.13 -16.86 -0.51
CA ALA A 169 -4.53 -15.84 0.43
C ALA A 169 -5.54 -14.93 -0.28
N PRO A 170 -6.70 -14.62 0.34
CA PRO A 170 -7.69 -13.78 -0.30
C PRO A 170 -7.04 -12.47 -0.78
N PRO A 171 -7.45 -11.90 -1.92
CA PRO A 171 -6.81 -10.70 -2.51
C PRO A 171 -6.60 -9.54 -1.53
N LYS A 172 -7.47 -9.43 -0.51
CA LYS A 172 -7.35 -8.49 0.62
C LYS A 172 -6.07 -8.66 1.44
N GLU A 173 -5.64 -9.89 1.72
CA GLU A 173 -4.44 -10.17 2.53
C GLU A 173 -3.14 -9.79 1.80
N LEU A 174 -3.17 -9.73 0.47
CA LEU A 174 -2.00 -9.38 -0.34
C LEU A 174 -1.94 -7.89 -0.70
N ALA A 175 -3.08 -7.17 -0.67
CA ALA A 175 -3.13 -5.76 -1.07
C ALA A 175 -2.37 -4.84 -0.11
N SER A 176 -2.57 -4.99 1.20
CA SER A 176 -1.89 -4.18 2.22
C SER A 176 -0.36 -4.27 2.13
N PRO A 177 0.27 -5.47 2.17
CA PRO A 177 1.73 -5.56 2.08
C PRO A 177 2.27 -5.12 0.71
N ALA A 178 1.51 -5.31 -0.37
CA ALA A 178 1.94 -4.88 -1.70
C ALA A 178 1.92 -3.35 -1.86
N LEU A 179 0.84 -2.68 -1.43
CA LEU A 179 0.75 -1.21 -1.41
C LEU A 179 1.80 -0.62 -0.47
N ALA A 180 1.98 -1.21 0.71
CA ALA A 180 3.00 -0.78 1.66
C ALA A 180 4.40 -0.83 1.07
N LYS A 181 4.76 -1.90 0.35
CA LYS A 181 6.04 -2.01 -0.34
C LYS A 181 6.25 -0.91 -1.39
N VAL A 182 5.22 -0.61 -2.20
CA VAL A 182 5.30 0.42 -3.25
C VAL A 182 5.49 1.81 -2.64
N PHE A 183 4.74 2.14 -1.59
CA PHE A 183 4.79 3.47 -0.97
C PHE A 183 5.94 3.65 0.00
N ALA A 184 6.47 2.58 0.59
CA ALA A 184 7.64 2.63 1.47
C ALA A 184 8.83 3.34 0.83
N ASP A 185 9.17 2.98 -0.42
CA ASP A 185 10.28 3.61 -1.15
C ASP A 185 9.93 5.02 -1.65
N ALA A 186 8.65 5.31 -1.90
CA ALA A 186 8.21 6.62 -2.37
C ALA A 186 8.14 7.65 -1.22
N VAL A 187 7.79 7.22 -0.02
CA VAL A 187 7.47 8.10 1.12
C VAL A 187 8.65 8.23 2.09
N VAL A 188 9.44 7.17 2.28
CA VAL A 188 10.53 7.14 3.28
C VAL A 188 11.90 7.27 2.61
N ARG A 189 12.53 8.44 2.77
CA ARG A 189 13.86 8.71 2.20
C ARG A 189 14.95 8.45 3.24
N VAL A 190 15.56 7.28 3.11
CA VAL A 190 16.75 6.89 3.85
C VAL A 190 17.62 6.01 2.98
N ASP A 191 18.90 6.34 2.92
CA ASP A 191 19.90 5.56 2.21
C ASP A 191 20.31 4.34 3.03
N ALA A 192 20.33 3.18 2.37
CA ALA A 192 20.85 1.97 2.99
C ALA A 192 22.38 2.05 3.07
N LEU A 193 22.92 2.24 4.27
CA LEU A 193 24.34 2.05 4.53
C LEU A 193 24.62 0.55 4.67
N GLY A 194 25.11 -0.09 3.60
CA GLY A 194 25.53 -1.49 3.63
C GLY A 194 25.22 -2.28 2.35
N GLY A 195 25.50 -3.59 2.39
CA GLY A 195 25.23 -4.51 1.28
C GLY A 195 23.74 -4.85 1.11
N ASP A 196 23.41 -5.69 0.12
CA ASP A 196 22.03 -5.98 -0.30
C ASP A 196 21.12 -6.51 0.82
N LYS A 197 21.69 -7.25 1.79
CA LYS A 197 20.97 -7.71 2.97
C LYS A 197 20.47 -6.56 3.84
N ALA A 198 21.28 -5.52 4.03
CA ALA A 198 20.92 -4.34 4.80
C ALA A 198 19.83 -3.53 4.07
N ARG A 199 19.96 -3.37 2.75
CA ARG A 199 18.95 -2.70 1.92
C ARG A 199 17.60 -3.42 1.97
N THR A 200 17.61 -4.76 1.90
CA THR A 200 16.39 -5.57 1.99
C THR A 200 15.73 -5.45 3.37
N ALA A 201 16.52 -5.49 4.44
CA ALA A 201 16.01 -5.31 5.80
C ALA A 201 15.41 -3.91 6.02
N LEU A 202 16.07 -2.87 5.50
CA LEU A 202 15.58 -1.51 5.53
C LEU A 202 14.24 -1.40 4.78
N GLN A 203 14.13 -1.93 3.57
CA GLN A 203 12.86 -1.90 2.84
C GLN A 203 11.75 -2.62 3.62
N LYS A 204 12.03 -3.84 4.14
CA LYS A 204 11.04 -4.54 4.95
C LYS A 204 10.54 -3.69 6.13
N ARG A 205 11.42 -2.93 6.78
CA ARG A 205 11.05 -2.05 7.88
C ARG A 205 10.26 -0.82 7.42
N LYS A 206 10.62 -0.22 6.28
CA LYS A 206 9.86 0.88 5.67
C LYS A 206 8.44 0.43 5.28
N ALA A 207 8.31 -0.76 4.71
CA ALA A 207 7.00 -1.35 4.41
C ALA A 207 6.19 -1.60 5.68
N ALA A 208 6.80 -2.14 6.74
CA ALA A 208 6.12 -2.35 8.01
C ALA A 208 5.56 -1.05 8.61
N LEU A 209 6.27 0.08 8.48
CA LEU A 209 5.74 1.40 8.86
C LEU A 209 4.43 1.70 8.13
N ILE A 210 4.38 1.53 6.81
CA ILE A 210 3.15 1.81 6.04
C ILE A 210 2.04 0.82 6.40
N GLU A 211 2.35 -0.47 6.57
CA GLU A 211 1.38 -1.51 6.92
C GLU A 211 0.64 -1.21 8.23
N ILE A 212 1.32 -0.67 9.24
CA ILE A 212 0.69 -0.24 10.51
C ILE A 212 -0.49 0.71 10.23
N PHE A 213 -0.38 1.59 9.24
CA PHE A 213 -1.45 2.53 8.88
C PHE A 213 -2.53 1.91 7.99
N LEU A 214 -2.25 0.82 7.28
CA LEU A 214 -3.23 0.14 6.42
C LEU A 214 -4.06 -0.92 7.15
N GLN A 215 -3.55 -1.52 8.22
CA GLN A 215 -4.20 -2.62 8.93
C GLN A 215 -4.97 -2.14 10.15
N ARG A 216 -6.28 -1.93 10.06
CA ARG A 216 -7.09 -1.63 11.26
C ARG A 216 -7.05 -2.81 12.24
N ASP A 217 -6.92 -2.52 13.53
CA ASP A 217 -7.20 -3.51 14.56
C ASP A 217 -8.66 -3.94 14.40
N ALA A 218 -8.93 -5.25 14.47
CA ALA A 218 -10.31 -5.73 14.47
C ALA A 218 -11.02 -5.22 15.74
N PRO A 219 -12.29 -4.78 15.64
CA PRO A 219 -13.05 -4.32 16.80
C PRO A 219 -13.23 -5.41 17.86
#